data_AF-A0A6A5ZM49-F1
#
_entry.id   AF-A0A6A5ZM49-F1
#
_cell.length_a   1.000
_cell.length_b   1.000
_cell.length_c   1.000
_cell.angle_alpha   90.00
_cell.angle_beta   90.00
_cell.angle_gamma   90.00
#
_symmetry.space_group_name_H-M   'P 1'
#
loop_
_entity.id
_entity.type
_entity.pdbx_description
1 polymer ?
#
loop_
_entity_poly.entity_id
_entity_poly.type
_entity_poly.pdbx_seq_one_letter_code
_entity_poly.pdbx_strand_id
1 'polypeptide(L)'
;KNTKRGIAYLGDTHSADNALLLSTNSPLSWYYNWSPYPNTAQIPSSTLEFTPLLHGLDEASNSQTISALNSLPDSSRHLLSFNEPDGTTSSGGSAISPEDAAKSYIDNIAPLRSSKRSWNISHPATTGSPQGLDWLRSFNSSCYDLDSENGCPTDFIAAHWYGAFDGLAAWLGTLNEFYNTNTSRNPPLKIWVTEMALPQQDDDATVAMMNQSLPYLDEQEYVEKYAWFGAFREDGANEWTGDSVSLFDEDGGLTELGALYMGNDFKEGQKGEGAKGEGPKASAASASRGVLVSLCV
;
A
#
# COMPACT_ATOMS: atom_id res chain seq x y z
N LYS A 1 11.99 -11.98 12.28
CA LYS A 1 11.16 -10.87 11.79
C LYS A 1 10.79 -11.18 10.34
N ASN A 2 9.52 -11.29 10.00
CA ASN A 2 9.09 -11.46 8.61
C ASN A 2 9.39 -10.14 7.86
N THR A 3 10.16 -10.18 6.78
CA THR A 3 10.56 -8.95 6.08
C THR A 3 9.54 -8.48 5.06
N LYS A 4 8.51 -9.29 4.73
CA LYS A 4 7.50 -8.99 3.71
C LYS A 4 6.31 -8.17 4.25
N ARG A 5 5.95 -8.33 5.52
CA ARG A 5 4.76 -7.72 6.13
C ARG A 5 4.91 -6.21 6.29
N GLY A 6 3.94 -5.46 5.79
CA GLY A 6 3.80 -4.03 6.02
C GLY A 6 2.38 -3.63 6.39
N ILE A 7 2.10 -2.34 6.38
CA ILE A 7 0.75 -1.81 6.64
C ILE A 7 0.39 -0.70 5.64
N ALA A 8 -0.85 -0.75 5.16
CA ALA A 8 -1.52 0.35 4.48
C ALA A 8 -2.11 1.25 5.58
N TYR A 9 -1.46 2.38 5.85
CA TYR A 9 -1.65 3.12 7.10
C TYR A 9 -2.35 4.46 6.87
N LEU A 10 -3.55 4.61 7.41
CA LEU A 10 -4.39 5.82 7.23
C LEU A 10 -3.98 7.00 8.12
N GLY A 11 -2.99 6.84 9.01
CA GLY A 11 -2.61 7.89 9.95
C GLY A 11 -3.32 7.82 11.30
N ASP A 12 -3.55 6.60 11.81
CA ASP A 12 -4.22 6.37 13.10
C ASP A 12 -3.63 7.23 14.23
N THR A 13 -4.50 7.98 14.91
CA THR A 13 -4.08 8.89 15.98
C THR A 13 -4.00 8.22 17.36
N HIS A 14 -4.46 6.97 17.48
CA HIS A 14 -4.38 6.21 18.73
C HIS A 14 -2.92 5.78 19.01
N SER A 15 -2.28 6.48 19.96
CA SER A 15 -0.86 6.24 20.27
C SER A 15 -0.58 4.85 20.84
N ALA A 16 -1.55 4.25 21.54
CA ALA A 16 -1.46 2.88 22.05
C ALA A 16 -1.41 1.86 20.89
N ASP A 17 -2.33 1.97 19.94
CA ASP A 17 -2.45 1.07 18.79
C ASP A 17 -1.16 1.15 17.94
N ASN A 18 -0.69 2.37 17.67
CA ASN A 18 0.61 2.61 17.03
C ASN A 18 1.78 2.00 17.83
N ALA A 19 1.82 2.14 19.15
CA ALA A 19 2.87 1.55 19.97
C ALA A 19 2.88 0.01 19.89
N LEU A 20 1.71 -0.61 19.74
CA LEU A 20 1.60 -2.06 19.56
C LEU A 20 2.12 -2.48 18.17
N LEU A 21 1.67 -1.82 17.10
CA LEU A 21 2.12 -2.05 15.72
C LEU A 21 3.63 -1.86 15.56
N LEU A 22 4.23 -0.96 16.34
CA LEU A 22 5.65 -0.60 16.27
C LEU A 22 6.51 -1.25 17.36
N SER A 23 5.93 -2.17 18.15
CA SER A 23 6.64 -2.85 19.24
C SER A 23 7.82 -3.68 18.72
N THR A 24 8.77 -4.01 19.60
CA THR A 24 10.01 -4.74 19.23
C THR A 24 9.73 -6.10 18.58
N ASN A 25 8.63 -6.77 18.96
CA ASN A 25 8.24 -8.07 18.41
C ASN A 25 7.39 -7.96 17.14
N SER A 26 7.02 -6.74 16.72
CA SER A 26 6.21 -6.52 15.52
C SER A 26 6.86 -7.16 14.29
N PRO A 27 6.08 -7.88 13.45
CA PRO A 27 6.59 -8.43 12.21
C PRO A 27 6.75 -7.36 11.13
N LEU A 28 6.22 -6.15 11.32
CA LEU A 28 6.16 -5.12 10.28
C LEU A 28 7.55 -4.59 9.93
N SER A 29 7.81 -4.43 8.63
CA SER A 29 9.08 -3.90 8.11
C SER A 29 8.93 -2.62 7.29
N TRP A 30 7.72 -2.32 6.79
CA TRP A 30 7.44 -1.18 5.94
C TRP A 30 6.01 -0.67 6.08
N TYR A 31 5.74 0.53 5.60
CA TYR A 31 4.40 1.08 5.46
C TYR A 31 4.31 2.05 4.28
N TYR A 32 3.09 2.32 3.84
CA TYR A 32 2.74 3.44 2.98
C TYR A 32 1.38 4.01 3.41
N ASN A 33 1.00 5.17 2.88
CA ASN A 33 -0.17 5.94 3.30
C ASN A 33 -0.84 6.71 2.14
N TRP A 34 -0.78 6.16 0.92
CA TRP A 34 -1.31 6.79 -0.31
C TRP A 34 -0.76 8.19 -0.63
N SER A 35 0.31 8.62 0.03
CA SER A 35 0.84 9.96 -0.03
C SER A 35 2.36 9.93 -0.27
N PRO A 36 2.94 10.98 -0.87
CA PRO A 36 4.39 11.11 -0.93
C PRO A 36 4.99 11.56 0.42
N TYR A 37 4.14 11.90 1.41
CA TYR A 37 4.55 12.44 2.71
C TYR A 37 4.32 11.44 3.85
N PRO A 38 5.34 11.13 4.68
CA PRO A 38 5.22 10.15 5.76
C PRO A 38 4.43 10.67 6.97
N ASN A 39 3.71 9.78 7.66
CA ASN A 39 3.12 10.03 8.98
C ASN A 39 4.16 10.04 10.12
N THR A 40 5.17 10.93 10.08
CA THR A 40 6.28 10.92 11.05
C THR A 40 5.88 11.23 12.49
N ALA A 41 4.69 11.78 12.72
CA ALA A 41 4.18 12.03 14.06
C ALA A 41 3.76 10.73 14.76
N GLN A 42 3.30 9.74 13.99
CA GLN A 42 2.83 8.45 14.47
C GLN A 42 3.88 7.34 14.30
N ILE A 43 4.58 7.34 13.17
CA ILE A 43 5.59 6.34 12.82
C ILE A 43 6.95 7.02 12.70
N PRO A 44 7.84 6.89 13.70
CA PRO A 44 9.18 7.43 13.60
C PRO A 44 9.93 6.83 12.40
N SER A 45 10.70 7.67 11.70
CA SER A 45 11.42 7.29 10.46
C SER A 45 12.45 6.18 10.64
N SER A 46 12.86 5.89 11.88
CA SER A 46 13.80 4.82 12.22
C SER A 46 13.13 3.45 12.40
N THR A 47 11.80 3.36 12.44
CA THR A 47 11.09 2.16 12.87
C THR A 47 10.66 1.27 11.70
N LEU A 48 10.07 1.87 10.66
CA LEU A 48 9.61 1.18 9.46
C LEU A 48 10.12 1.92 8.21
N GLU A 49 10.40 1.17 7.14
CA GLU A 49 10.64 1.79 5.83
C GLU A 49 9.35 2.46 5.33
N PHE A 50 9.39 3.76 5.10
CA PHE A 50 8.30 4.46 4.42
C PHE A 50 8.44 4.31 2.90
N THR A 51 7.38 3.84 2.25
CA THR A 51 7.26 3.78 0.79
C THR A 51 6.31 4.88 0.32
N PRO A 52 6.80 6.01 -0.22
CA PRO A 52 5.93 7.04 -0.77
C PRO A 52 5.11 6.53 -1.96
N LEU A 53 3.96 7.17 -2.18
CA LEU A 53 3.08 6.94 -3.32
C LEU A 53 2.78 8.25 -4.07
N LEU A 54 2.90 8.24 -5.39
CA LEU A 54 2.44 9.32 -6.26
C LEU A 54 1.04 8.97 -6.77
N HIS A 55 0.02 9.53 -6.12
CA HIS A 55 -1.37 9.07 -6.30
C HIS A 55 -1.88 9.32 -7.71
N GLY A 56 -1.71 10.53 -8.23
CA GLY A 56 -2.10 10.86 -9.60
C GLY A 56 -1.11 11.76 -10.32
N LEU A 57 -1.58 12.35 -11.42
CA LEU A 57 -0.77 13.20 -12.30
C LEU A 57 -0.25 14.47 -11.60
N ASP A 58 -1.04 15.01 -10.68
CA ASP A 58 -0.73 16.24 -9.96
C ASP A 58 0.51 16.05 -9.07
N GLU A 59 0.58 14.98 -8.28
CA GLU A 59 1.75 14.69 -7.46
C GLU A 59 2.99 14.40 -8.30
N ALA A 60 2.84 13.65 -9.40
CA ALA A 60 3.96 13.25 -10.24
C ALA A 60 4.70 14.44 -10.87
N SER A 61 3.97 15.49 -11.27
CA SER A 61 4.55 16.68 -11.90
C SER A 61 4.93 17.80 -10.92
N ASN A 62 4.64 17.64 -9.63
CA ASN A 62 4.80 18.69 -8.63
C ASN A 62 6.24 18.78 -8.08
N SER A 63 6.89 19.94 -8.28
CA SER A 63 8.28 20.16 -7.85
C SER A 63 8.51 20.05 -6.34
N GLN A 64 7.51 20.44 -5.52
CA GLN A 64 7.57 20.35 -4.07
C GLN A 64 7.48 18.89 -3.62
N THR A 65 6.64 18.09 -4.28
CA THR A 65 6.57 16.63 -4.08
C THR A 65 7.93 15.99 -4.38
N ILE A 66 8.54 16.30 -5.53
CA ILE A 66 9.87 15.76 -5.87
C ILE A 66 10.95 16.18 -4.86
N SER A 67 10.89 17.42 -4.37
CA SER A 67 11.79 17.89 -3.30
C SER A 67 11.59 17.12 -1.99
N ALA A 68 10.34 16.81 -1.63
CA ALA A 68 10.01 16.02 -0.45
C ALA A 68 10.52 14.59 -0.57
N LEU A 69 10.30 13.92 -1.71
CA LEU A 69 10.86 12.60 -2.00
C LEU A 69 12.39 12.59 -1.82
N ASN A 70 13.07 13.59 -2.36
CA ASN A 70 14.53 13.73 -2.24
C ASN A 70 15.03 14.02 -0.82
N SER A 71 14.13 14.37 0.10
CA SER A 71 14.44 14.66 1.50
C SER A 71 14.08 13.48 2.43
N LEU A 72 13.47 12.42 1.91
CA LEU A 72 13.17 11.21 2.68
C LEU A 72 14.45 10.53 3.19
N PRO A 73 14.37 9.76 4.29
CA PRO A 73 15.50 8.99 4.78
C PRO A 73 16.08 8.05 3.72
N ASP A 74 17.34 7.68 3.89
CA ASP A 74 18.00 6.69 3.04
C ASP A 74 17.34 5.31 3.12
N SER A 75 16.60 4.98 4.18
CA SER A 75 15.85 3.72 4.24
C SER A 75 14.75 3.63 3.18
N SER A 76 14.14 4.73 2.75
CA SER A 76 13.06 4.75 1.73
C SER A 76 13.61 4.52 0.33
N ARG A 77 13.67 3.29 -0.17
CA ARG A 77 14.25 2.98 -1.49
C ARG A 77 13.22 2.76 -2.60
N HIS A 78 11.96 2.59 -2.23
CA HIS A 78 10.88 2.25 -3.14
C HIS A 78 9.89 3.40 -3.31
N LEU A 79 9.32 3.53 -4.50
CA LEU A 79 8.31 4.52 -4.85
C LEU A 79 7.16 3.81 -5.56
N LEU A 80 5.95 3.94 -5.02
CA LEU A 80 4.73 3.50 -5.68
C LEU A 80 4.27 4.60 -6.63
N SER A 81 3.94 4.21 -7.86
CA SER A 81 3.31 5.12 -8.84
C SER A 81 1.78 5.17 -8.64
N PHE A 82 1.03 5.52 -9.69
CA PHE A 82 -0.40 5.82 -9.63
C PHE A 82 -1.23 4.73 -8.95
N ASN A 83 -2.21 5.19 -8.16
CA ASN A 83 -3.12 4.36 -7.39
C ASN A 83 -4.44 4.17 -8.13
N GLU A 84 -4.75 2.94 -8.52
CA GLU A 84 -5.97 2.53 -9.22
C GLU A 84 -6.40 3.52 -10.32
N PRO A 85 -5.52 3.77 -11.32
CA PRO A 85 -5.86 4.67 -12.41
C PRO A 85 -7.03 4.17 -13.25
N ASP A 86 -7.32 2.86 -13.21
CA ASP A 86 -8.49 2.22 -13.81
C ASP A 86 -9.79 2.45 -13.03
N GLY A 87 -9.70 2.87 -11.76
CA GLY A 87 -10.81 3.22 -10.89
C GLY A 87 -11.25 4.68 -11.03
N THR A 88 -12.11 5.14 -10.13
CA THR A 88 -12.62 6.52 -10.10
C THR A 88 -12.10 7.30 -8.89
N THR A 89 -12.08 8.62 -8.96
CA THR A 89 -11.74 9.44 -7.78
C THR A 89 -12.73 9.31 -6.64
N SER A 90 -13.98 8.91 -6.93
CA SER A 90 -14.96 8.61 -5.89
C SER A 90 -14.71 7.27 -5.18
N SER A 91 -13.95 6.36 -5.80
CA SER A 91 -13.50 5.09 -5.19
C SER A 91 -12.15 5.19 -4.49
N GLY A 92 -11.49 6.35 -4.56
CA GLY A 92 -10.13 6.52 -4.08
C GLY A 92 -9.06 6.15 -5.11
N GLY A 93 -9.45 5.81 -6.35
CA GLY A 93 -8.55 5.67 -7.49
C GLY A 93 -8.22 7.00 -8.15
N SER A 94 -7.17 7.03 -8.97
CA SER A 94 -6.69 8.27 -9.57
C SER A 94 -7.41 8.66 -10.87
N ALA A 95 -8.21 7.76 -11.46
CA ALA A 95 -8.99 7.98 -12.69
C ALA A 95 -8.18 8.56 -13.86
N ILE A 96 -7.17 7.81 -14.33
CA ILE A 96 -6.23 8.27 -15.36
C ILE A 96 -6.32 7.33 -16.57
N SER A 97 -6.36 7.90 -17.77
CA SER A 97 -6.26 7.10 -19.00
C SER A 97 -4.89 6.40 -19.09
N PRO A 98 -4.80 5.22 -19.72
CA PRO A 98 -3.51 4.58 -19.95
C PRO A 98 -2.50 5.47 -20.69
N GLU A 99 -2.98 6.28 -21.65
CA GLU A 99 -2.16 7.18 -22.46
C GLU A 99 -1.58 8.34 -21.63
N ASP A 100 -2.42 9.02 -20.83
CA ASP A 100 -1.96 10.13 -19.98
C ASP A 100 -1.05 9.62 -18.85
N ALA A 101 -1.35 8.44 -18.31
CA ALA A 101 -0.49 7.78 -17.33
C ALA A 101 0.87 7.44 -17.93
N ALA A 102 0.93 6.83 -19.12
CA ALA A 102 2.19 6.48 -19.78
C ALA A 102 3.04 7.73 -20.06
N LYS A 103 2.41 8.79 -20.57
CA LYS A 103 3.08 10.08 -20.81
C LYS A 103 3.66 10.65 -19.52
N SER A 104 2.87 10.76 -18.47
CA SER A 104 3.34 11.31 -17.19
C SER A 104 4.39 10.41 -16.53
N TYR A 105 4.27 9.09 -16.69
CA TYR A 105 5.25 8.14 -16.17
C TYR A 105 6.63 8.37 -16.80
N ILE A 106 6.70 8.47 -18.13
CA ILE A 106 7.95 8.73 -18.85
C ILE A 106 8.49 10.13 -18.53
N ASP A 107 7.64 11.16 -18.54
CA ASP A 107 8.08 12.54 -18.37
C ASP A 107 8.51 12.85 -16.92
N ASN A 108 7.84 12.29 -15.92
CA ASN A 108 7.93 12.73 -14.52
C ASN A 108 8.39 11.65 -13.54
N ILE A 109 8.07 10.37 -13.77
CA ILE A 109 8.33 9.29 -12.81
C ILE A 109 9.60 8.52 -13.14
N ALA A 110 9.75 8.04 -14.37
CA ALA A 110 10.93 7.28 -14.81
C ALA A 110 12.26 8.01 -14.56
N PRO A 111 12.38 9.35 -14.73
CA PRO A 111 13.62 10.08 -14.42
C PRO A 111 14.02 10.01 -12.94
N LEU A 112 13.08 9.71 -12.02
CA LEU A 112 13.38 9.59 -10.59
C LEU A 112 14.29 8.41 -10.28
N ARG A 113 14.34 7.37 -11.15
CA ARG A 113 15.26 6.22 -11.04
C ARG A 113 16.73 6.62 -11.05
N SER A 114 17.06 7.75 -11.70
CA SER A 114 18.42 8.27 -11.86
C SER A 114 18.55 9.73 -11.42
N SER A 115 17.71 10.17 -10.48
CA SER A 115 17.70 11.54 -9.98
C SER A 115 18.76 11.74 -8.86
N LYS A 116 18.50 12.64 -7.90
CA LYS A 116 19.38 12.86 -6.74
C LYS A 116 19.54 11.59 -5.88
N ARG A 117 18.56 10.69 -5.93
CA ARG A 117 18.61 9.33 -5.36
C ARG A 117 18.02 8.34 -6.35
N SER A 118 18.45 7.09 -6.26
CA SER A 118 17.93 6.01 -7.10
C SER A 118 16.72 5.36 -6.44
N TRP A 119 15.54 5.64 -7.01
CA TRP A 119 14.29 4.98 -6.62
C TRP A 119 14.10 3.67 -7.39
N ASN A 120 13.65 2.64 -6.69
CA ASN A 120 12.97 1.50 -7.30
C ASN A 120 11.50 1.86 -7.46
N ILE A 121 10.96 1.81 -8.69
CA ILE A 121 9.63 2.33 -8.97
C ILE A 121 8.70 1.24 -9.49
N SER A 122 7.47 1.19 -8.97
CA SER A 122 6.43 0.31 -9.48
C SER A 122 5.86 0.82 -10.81
N HIS A 123 5.25 -0.08 -11.58
CA HIS A 123 4.16 0.35 -12.47
C HIS A 123 2.90 0.73 -11.66
N PRO A 124 1.89 1.36 -12.29
CA PRO A 124 0.64 1.68 -11.62
C PRO A 124 0.00 0.46 -10.97
N ALA A 125 -0.53 0.63 -9.75
CA ALA A 125 -1.30 -0.42 -9.08
C ALA A 125 -2.74 -0.30 -9.55
N THR A 126 -3.24 -1.27 -10.32
CA THR A 126 -4.64 -1.29 -10.74
C THR A 126 -5.51 -2.07 -9.77
N THR A 127 -6.84 -1.91 -9.88
CA THR A 127 -7.76 -2.84 -9.21
C THR A 127 -7.44 -4.28 -9.63
N GLY A 128 -7.64 -5.22 -8.69
CA GLY A 128 -7.45 -6.66 -8.93
C GLY A 128 -8.58 -7.26 -9.77
N SER A 129 -8.70 -6.84 -11.03
CA SER A 129 -9.86 -7.14 -11.87
C SER A 129 -9.49 -7.32 -13.35
N PRO A 130 -10.38 -7.89 -14.18
CA PRO A 130 -10.20 -7.89 -15.63
C PRO A 130 -10.01 -6.47 -16.21
N GLN A 131 -10.72 -5.48 -15.67
CA GLN A 131 -10.58 -4.08 -16.08
C GLN A 131 -9.18 -3.55 -15.78
N GLY A 132 -8.65 -3.81 -14.58
CA GLY A 132 -7.30 -3.42 -14.20
C GLY A 132 -6.24 -4.06 -15.10
N LEU A 133 -6.42 -5.34 -15.45
CA LEU A 133 -5.53 -6.03 -16.38
C LEU A 133 -5.54 -5.42 -17.78
N ASP A 134 -6.73 -5.10 -18.31
CA ASP A 134 -6.87 -4.47 -19.62
C ASP A 134 -6.31 -3.04 -19.62
N TRP A 135 -6.44 -2.31 -18.51
CA TRP A 135 -5.78 -1.03 -18.31
C TRP A 135 -4.26 -1.17 -18.34
N LEU A 136 -3.67 -2.14 -17.62
CA LEU A 136 -2.21 -2.39 -17.61
C LEU A 136 -1.67 -2.75 -19.00
N ARG A 137 -2.42 -3.56 -19.77
CA ARG A 137 -2.06 -3.89 -21.16
C ARG A 137 -2.06 -2.66 -22.06
N SER A 138 -3.07 -1.81 -21.91
CA SER A 138 -3.20 -0.56 -22.68
C SER A 138 -2.09 0.41 -22.30
N PHE A 139 -1.78 0.55 -21.01
CA PHE A 139 -0.69 1.39 -20.51
C PHE A 139 0.65 0.93 -21.06
N ASN A 140 0.90 -0.39 -21.05
CA ASN A 140 2.11 -0.95 -21.64
C ASN A 140 2.19 -0.66 -23.15
N SER A 141 1.08 -0.75 -23.90
CA SER A 141 1.04 -0.35 -25.31
C SER A 141 1.40 1.13 -25.49
N SER A 142 0.75 2.02 -24.74
CA SER A 142 1.01 3.46 -24.79
C SER A 142 2.45 3.81 -24.44
N CYS A 143 3.07 3.07 -23.52
CA CYS A 143 4.48 3.22 -23.19
C CYS A 143 5.40 2.90 -24.38
N TYR A 144 5.13 1.82 -25.12
CA TYR A 144 5.89 1.47 -26.32
C TYR A 144 5.58 2.39 -27.53
N ASP A 145 4.40 3.00 -27.57
CA ASP A 145 4.09 4.04 -28.56
C ASP A 145 4.91 5.32 -28.30
N LEU A 146 5.22 5.63 -27.03
CA LEU A 146 6.01 6.80 -26.62
C LEU A 146 7.53 6.54 -26.67
N ASP A 147 7.98 5.36 -26.26
CA ASP A 147 9.36 4.90 -26.35
C ASP A 147 9.39 3.46 -26.89
N SER A 148 9.55 3.33 -28.20
CA SER A 148 9.53 2.03 -28.89
C SER A 148 10.69 1.11 -28.54
N GLU A 149 11.77 1.65 -27.96
CA GLU A 149 12.95 0.86 -27.61
C GLU A 149 12.85 0.32 -26.18
N ASN A 150 12.35 1.13 -25.23
CA ASN A 150 12.40 0.79 -23.81
C ASN A 150 11.04 0.64 -23.13
N GLY A 151 9.96 1.16 -23.73
CA GLY A 151 8.67 1.30 -23.06
C GLY A 151 8.77 2.09 -21.74
N CYS A 152 7.90 1.79 -20.77
CA CYS A 152 7.99 2.35 -19.43
C CYS A 152 8.84 1.42 -18.54
N PRO A 153 9.92 1.92 -17.94
CA PRO A 153 10.79 1.08 -17.14
C PRO A 153 10.23 0.89 -15.73
N THR A 154 10.12 -0.36 -15.27
CA THR A 154 9.68 -0.71 -13.90
C THR A 154 10.69 -1.59 -13.16
N ASP A 155 10.69 -1.50 -11.83
CA ASP A 155 11.57 -2.24 -10.92
C ASP A 155 10.84 -3.28 -10.07
N PHE A 156 9.53 -3.11 -9.85
CA PHE A 156 8.67 -4.07 -9.18
C PHE A 156 7.20 -3.85 -9.57
N ILE A 157 6.34 -4.80 -9.23
CA ILE A 157 4.92 -4.78 -9.58
C ILE A 157 4.14 -4.46 -8.31
N ALA A 158 3.28 -3.45 -8.35
CA ALA A 158 2.32 -3.19 -7.27
C ALA A 158 0.98 -3.85 -7.62
N ALA A 159 0.33 -4.47 -6.65
CA ALA A 159 -0.90 -5.22 -6.84
C ALA A 159 -1.89 -4.96 -5.71
N HIS A 160 -3.15 -4.74 -6.06
CA HIS A 160 -4.27 -4.69 -5.13
C HIS A 160 -5.15 -5.93 -5.29
N TRP A 161 -5.77 -6.37 -4.20
CA TRP A 161 -6.75 -7.43 -4.25
C TRP A 161 -7.77 -7.33 -3.11
N TYR A 162 -9.03 -7.08 -3.46
CA TYR A 162 -10.14 -7.12 -2.51
C TYR A 162 -11.08 -8.27 -2.88
N GLY A 163 -11.03 -9.36 -2.13
CA GLY A 163 -11.78 -10.58 -2.43
C GLY A 163 -11.20 -11.85 -1.81
N ALA A 164 -11.73 -13.00 -2.21
CA ALA A 164 -11.33 -14.30 -1.68
C ALA A 164 -9.90 -14.71 -2.07
N PHE A 165 -9.35 -15.68 -1.33
CA PHE A 165 -7.96 -16.14 -1.48
C PHE A 165 -7.65 -16.75 -2.86
N ASP A 166 -8.57 -17.51 -3.44
CA ASP A 166 -8.40 -18.14 -4.75
C ASP A 166 -8.22 -17.08 -5.86
N GLY A 167 -8.98 -15.98 -5.77
CA GLY A 167 -8.81 -14.84 -6.65
C GLY A 167 -7.51 -14.08 -6.41
N LEU A 168 -7.04 -13.92 -5.15
CA LEU A 168 -5.72 -13.35 -4.85
C LEU A 168 -4.63 -14.16 -5.55
N ALA A 169 -4.64 -15.48 -5.36
CA ALA A 169 -3.64 -16.36 -5.95
C ALA A 169 -3.65 -16.30 -7.48
N ALA A 170 -4.84 -16.32 -8.10
CA ALA A 170 -5.01 -16.21 -9.55
C ALA A 170 -4.52 -14.85 -10.09
N TRP A 171 -4.81 -13.76 -9.37
CA TRP A 171 -4.40 -12.41 -9.75
C TRP A 171 -2.87 -12.25 -9.74
N LEU A 172 -2.22 -12.69 -8.66
CA LEU A 172 -0.75 -12.64 -8.58
C LEU A 172 -0.09 -13.53 -9.63
N GLY A 173 -0.67 -14.70 -9.93
CA GLY A 173 -0.22 -15.56 -11.03
C GLY A 173 -0.31 -14.86 -12.39
N THR A 174 -1.43 -14.17 -12.64
CA THR A 174 -1.66 -13.41 -13.89
C THR A 174 -0.66 -12.26 -14.05
N LEU A 175 -0.43 -11.49 -12.98
CA LEU A 175 0.57 -10.41 -12.99
C LEU A 175 1.98 -10.96 -13.18
N ASN A 176 2.34 -12.04 -12.48
CA ASN A 176 3.64 -12.67 -12.66
C ASN A 176 3.83 -13.13 -14.11
N GLU A 177 2.81 -13.72 -14.73
CA GLU A 177 2.87 -14.13 -16.14
C GLU A 177 3.04 -12.92 -17.07
N PHE A 178 2.21 -11.89 -16.91
CA PHE A 178 2.22 -10.68 -17.73
C PHE A 178 3.59 -9.99 -17.72
N TYR A 179 4.24 -9.90 -16.56
CA TYR A 179 5.50 -9.19 -16.40
C TYR A 179 6.75 -10.05 -16.60
N ASN A 180 6.70 -11.36 -16.29
CA ASN A 180 7.91 -12.19 -16.17
C ASN A 180 8.02 -13.38 -17.14
N THR A 181 6.95 -13.83 -17.82
CA THR A 181 7.05 -15.08 -18.64
C THR A 181 7.80 -14.88 -19.96
N ASN A 182 7.54 -13.79 -20.67
CA ASN A 182 8.10 -13.53 -22.01
C ASN A 182 9.08 -12.35 -22.00
N THR A 183 9.89 -12.23 -20.95
CA THR A 183 10.89 -11.15 -20.81
C THR A 183 12.31 -11.72 -20.74
N SER A 184 13.28 -10.95 -21.22
CA SER A 184 14.71 -11.23 -21.05
C SER A 184 15.25 -10.75 -19.69
N ARG A 185 14.39 -10.20 -18.84
CA ARG A 185 14.76 -9.63 -17.55
C ARG A 185 15.30 -10.70 -16.59
N ASN A 186 16.46 -10.42 -16.02
CA ASN A 186 17.07 -11.22 -14.97
C ASN A 186 17.73 -10.29 -13.93
N PRO A 187 17.29 -10.30 -12.65
CA PRO A 187 16.25 -11.15 -12.06
C PRO A 187 14.83 -10.77 -12.49
N PRO A 188 13.83 -11.68 -12.37
CA PRO A 188 12.43 -11.36 -12.61
C PRO A 188 11.93 -10.28 -11.63
N LEU A 189 10.92 -9.51 -12.05
CA LEU A 189 10.26 -8.54 -11.20
C LEU A 189 9.55 -9.23 -10.05
N LYS A 190 9.64 -8.63 -8.86
CA LYS A 190 8.88 -9.07 -7.69
C LYS A 190 7.58 -8.29 -7.58
N ILE A 191 6.60 -8.91 -6.93
CA ILE A 191 5.28 -8.34 -6.66
C ILE A 191 5.21 -7.87 -5.21
N TRP A 192 4.66 -6.67 -5.04
CA TRP A 192 4.27 -6.07 -3.79
C TRP A 192 2.74 -6.00 -3.75
N VAL A 193 2.11 -6.73 -2.84
CA VAL A 193 0.67 -6.64 -2.62
C VAL A 193 0.42 -5.45 -1.69
N THR A 194 0.21 -4.27 -2.26
CA THR A 194 0.11 -3.03 -1.49
C THR A 194 -1.22 -2.90 -0.76
N GLU A 195 -2.27 -3.55 -1.27
CA GLU A 195 -3.58 -3.62 -0.63
C GLU A 195 -4.16 -5.02 -0.76
N MET A 196 -4.59 -5.59 0.37
CA MET A 196 -5.50 -6.73 0.36
C MET A 196 -6.47 -6.71 1.53
N ALA A 197 -7.73 -7.07 1.25
CA ALA A 197 -8.77 -7.26 2.27
C ALA A 197 -9.91 -8.12 1.72
N LEU A 198 -10.88 -8.44 2.57
CA LEU A 198 -12.11 -9.16 2.20
C LEU A 198 -13.35 -8.31 2.54
N PRO A 199 -13.86 -7.50 1.58
CA PRO A 199 -14.97 -6.58 1.86
C PRO A 199 -16.29 -7.28 2.20
N GLN A 200 -17.06 -6.68 3.12
CA GLN A 200 -18.45 -7.03 3.46
C GLN A 200 -18.65 -8.48 3.95
N GLN A 201 -17.60 -9.17 4.37
CA GLN A 201 -17.70 -10.50 4.97
C GLN A 201 -17.65 -10.41 6.49
N ASP A 202 -18.08 -11.47 7.17
CA ASP A 202 -17.99 -11.58 8.62
C ASP A 202 -16.55 -11.89 9.10
N ASP A 203 -16.35 -11.84 10.41
CA ASP A 203 -15.06 -12.07 11.05
C ASP A 203 -14.49 -13.45 10.71
N ASP A 204 -15.32 -14.51 10.78
CA ASP A 204 -14.93 -15.89 10.50
C ASP A 204 -14.39 -16.03 9.07
N ALA A 205 -15.10 -15.48 8.08
CA ALA A 205 -14.68 -15.52 6.68
C ALA A 205 -13.40 -14.68 6.44
N THR A 206 -13.28 -13.52 7.08
CA THR A 206 -12.13 -12.63 6.94
C THR A 206 -10.87 -13.24 7.56
N VAL A 207 -10.99 -13.82 8.76
CA VAL A 207 -9.93 -14.60 9.41
C VAL A 207 -9.54 -15.82 8.56
N ALA A 208 -10.51 -16.54 7.99
CA ALA A 208 -10.23 -17.68 7.12
C ALA A 208 -9.50 -17.28 5.82
N MET A 209 -9.81 -16.11 5.25
CA MET A 209 -9.09 -15.57 4.09
C MET A 209 -7.65 -15.21 4.46
N MET A 210 -7.43 -14.53 5.59
CA MET A 210 -6.08 -14.17 6.03
C MET A 210 -5.23 -15.40 6.37
N ASN A 211 -5.81 -16.42 7.01
CA ASN A 211 -5.13 -17.68 7.32
C ASN A 211 -4.63 -18.42 6.07
N GLN A 212 -5.33 -18.31 4.94
CA GLN A 212 -4.86 -18.86 3.66
C GLN A 212 -3.82 -17.95 3.00
N SER A 213 -4.03 -16.64 3.07
CA SER A 213 -3.21 -15.65 2.37
C SER A 213 -1.80 -15.51 2.94
N LEU A 214 -1.66 -15.44 4.28
CA LEU A 214 -0.33 -15.18 4.90
C LEU A 214 0.70 -16.28 4.59
N PRO A 215 0.41 -17.58 4.77
CA PRO A 215 1.37 -18.62 4.43
C PRO A 215 1.71 -18.65 2.93
N TYR A 216 0.70 -18.49 2.07
CA TYR A 216 0.90 -18.43 0.62
C TYR A 216 1.85 -17.29 0.23
N LEU A 217 1.60 -16.07 0.69
CA LEU A 217 2.43 -14.88 0.40
C LEU A 217 3.84 -15.00 0.99
N ASP A 218 3.98 -15.64 2.15
CA ASP A 218 5.28 -15.91 2.77
C ASP A 218 6.09 -16.91 1.93
N GLU A 219 5.46 -17.95 1.39
CA GLU A 219 6.08 -19.00 0.57
C GLU A 219 6.41 -18.56 -0.87
N GLN A 220 5.63 -17.65 -1.48
CA GLN A 220 5.87 -17.25 -2.86
C GLN A 220 7.16 -16.43 -3.01
N GLU A 221 8.14 -16.95 -3.77
CA GLU A 221 9.41 -16.26 -4.03
C GLU A 221 9.24 -14.99 -4.85
N TYR A 222 8.22 -14.91 -5.71
CA TYR A 222 7.92 -13.73 -6.52
C TYR A 222 7.17 -12.65 -5.74
N VAL A 223 6.69 -12.93 -4.52
CA VAL A 223 6.11 -11.91 -3.62
C VAL A 223 7.20 -11.41 -2.68
N GLU A 224 7.50 -10.12 -2.74
CA GLU A 224 8.52 -9.49 -1.90
C GLU A 224 7.91 -8.78 -0.70
N LYS A 225 6.76 -8.12 -0.86
CA LYS A 225 6.07 -7.42 0.22
C LYS A 225 4.56 -7.55 0.13
N TYR A 226 3.87 -7.44 1.26
CA TYR A 226 2.42 -7.36 1.29
C TYR A 226 1.90 -6.55 2.48
N ALA A 227 0.72 -5.94 2.33
CA ALA A 227 0.04 -5.17 3.35
C ALA A 227 -1.46 -5.47 3.36
N TRP A 228 -1.99 -5.84 4.52
CA TRP A 228 -3.43 -5.91 4.76
C TRP A 228 -4.00 -4.50 4.90
N PHE A 229 -5.15 -4.23 4.27
CA PHE A 229 -5.92 -3.02 4.47
C PHE A 229 -6.81 -3.17 5.70
N GLY A 230 -6.33 -2.67 6.85
CA GLY A 230 -7.04 -2.82 8.12
C GLY A 230 -6.38 -2.16 9.32
N ALA A 231 -5.34 -1.34 9.13
CA ALA A 231 -4.59 -0.72 10.23
C ALA A 231 -5.35 0.45 10.88
N PHE A 232 -6.54 0.15 11.39
CA PHE A 232 -7.51 1.02 12.03
C PHE A 232 -8.41 0.18 12.96
N ARG A 233 -9.21 0.87 13.78
CA ARG A 233 -10.27 0.29 14.59
C ARG A 233 -11.53 0.07 13.76
N GLU A 234 -12.43 -0.81 14.23
CA GLU A 234 -13.73 -1.08 13.62
C GLU A 234 -14.52 0.17 13.23
N ASP A 235 -14.53 1.21 14.08
CA ASP A 235 -15.22 2.48 13.82
C ASP A 235 -14.53 3.38 12.77
N GLY A 236 -13.32 3.01 12.36
CA GLY A 236 -12.55 3.62 11.27
C GLY A 236 -12.70 2.91 9.93
N ALA A 237 -13.33 1.72 9.90
CA ALA A 237 -13.64 1.04 8.65
C ALA A 237 -14.68 1.83 7.84
N ASN A 238 -14.59 1.77 6.52
CA ASN A 238 -15.60 2.40 5.66
C ASN A 238 -16.71 1.42 5.30
N GLU A 239 -17.85 1.95 4.85
CA GLU A 239 -19.03 1.17 4.49
C GLU A 239 -18.77 0.15 3.39
N TRP A 240 -17.76 0.36 2.53
CA TRP A 240 -17.44 -0.56 1.45
C TRP A 240 -16.63 -1.76 1.93
N THR A 241 -15.64 -1.57 2.80
CA THR A 241 -14.88 -2.70 3.39
C THR A 241 -15.67 -3.44 4.44
N GLY A 242 -16.44 -2.72 5.27
CA GLY A 242 -17.05 -3.28 6.48
C GLY A 242 -16.02 -3.47 7.61
N ASP A 243 -16.54 -3.66 8.82
CA ASP A 243 -15.75 -3.54 10.06
C ASP A 243 -14.79 -4.72 10.27
N SER A 244 -15.15 -5.91 9.80
CA SER A 244 -14.41 -7.17 9.98
C SER A 244 -12.99 -7.18 9.37
N VAL A 245 -12.62 -6.19 8.55
CA VAL A 245 -11.23 -6.07 8.04
C VAL A 245 -10.28 -5.39 9.04
N SER A 246 -10.81 -4.83 10.12
CA SER A 246 -10.06 -4.02 11.08
C SER A 246 -9.11 -4.88 11.93
N LEU A 247 -7.89 -4.40 12.13
CA LEU A 247 -6.91 -5.05 13.00
C LEU A 247 -7.19 -4.78 14.49
N PHE A 248 -7.98 -3.75 14.79
CA PHE A 248 -8.33 -3.37 16.16
C PHE A 248 -9.84 -3.31 16.36
N ASP A 249 -10.31 -3.71 17.55
CA ASP A 249 -11.66 -3.47 18.04
C ASP A 249 -11.87 -1.97 18.34
N GLU A 250 -13.12 -1.55 18.59
CA GLU A 250 -13.46 -0.17 18.94
C GLU A 250 -12.67 0.39 20.15
N ASP A 251 -12.21 -0.48 21.05
CA ASP A 251 -11.47 -0.11 22.25
C ASP A 251 -9.94 -0.21 22.10
N GLY A 252 -9.41 -0.51 20.91
CA GLY A 252 -7.98 -0.63 20.60
C GLY A 252 -7.32 -1.96 21.01
N GLY A 253 -8.10 -3.00 21.30
CA GLY A 253 -7.61 -4.38 21.38
C GLY A 253 -7.44 -4.97 19.99
N LEU A 254 -6.44 -5.81 19.78
CA LEU A 254 -6.35 -6.56 18.52
C LEU A 254 -7.58 -7.43 18.33
N THR A 255 -8.22 -7.39 17.17
CA THR A 255 -9.20 -8.40 16.76
C THR A 255 -8.50 -9.76 16.57
N GLU A 256 -9.26 -10.85 16.39
CA GLU A 256 -8.67 -12.15 16.01
C GLU A 256 -7.83 -11.99 14.72
N LEU A 257 -8.35 -11.24 13.75
CA LEU A 257 -7.67 -10.89 12.52
C LEU A 257 -6.38 -10.09 12.78
N GLY A 258 -6.44 -9.09 13.67
CA GLY A 258 -5.31 -8.30 14.11
C GLY A 258 -4.19 -9.14 14.70
N ALA A 259 -4.54 -10.03 15.63
CA ALA A 259 -3.60 -10.95 16.25
C ALA A 259 -2.97 -11.92 15.23
N LEU A 260 -3.77 -12.43 14.28
CA LEU A 260 -3.29 -13.28 13.20
C LEU A 260 -2.28 -12.55 12.29
N TYR A 261 -2.58 -11.30 11.90
CA TYR A 261 -1.69 -10.51 11.05
C TYR A 261 -0.34 -10.21 11.73
N MET A 262 -0.40 -9.86 13.01
CA MET A 262 0.76 -9.55 13.84
C MET A 262 1.55 -10.80 14.26
N GLY A 263 0.92 -11.98 14.26
CA GLY A 263 1.57 -13.28 14.46
C GLY A 263 1.79 -13.67 15.92
N ASN A 264 2.47 -14.81 16.13
CA ASN A 264 2.42 -15.65 17.34
C ASN A 264 2.64 -14.99 18.72
N ASP A 265 3.28 -13.81 18.78
CA ASP A 265 3.49 -13.10 20.06
C ASP A 265 2.34 -12.15 20.41
N PHE A 266 1.41 -11.94 19.49
CA PHE A 266 0.26 -11.06 19.62
C PHE A 266 -1.01 -11.87 19.83
N LYS A 267 -1.92 -11.35 20.65
CA LYS A 267 -3.15 -12.04 21.04
C LYS A 267 -4.36 -11.15 20.83
N GLU A 268 -5.49 -11.77 20.52
CA GLU A 268 -6.78 -11.10 20.54
C GLU A 268 -7.00 -10.37 21.88
N GLY A 269 -7.54 -9.16 21.80
CA GLY A 269 -7.75 -8.25 22.93
C GLY A 269 -6.47 -7.58 23.46
N GLN A 270 -5.29 -7.89 22.91
CA GLN A 270 -4.05 -7.22 23.31
C GLN A 270 -4.07 -5.76 22.89
N LYS A 271 -3.80 -4.88 23.87
CA LYS A 271 -3.70 -3.43 23.67
C LYS A 271 -2.24 -3.00 23.75
N GLY A 272 -1.90 -1.93 23.04
CA GLY A 272 -0.61 -1.28 23.24
C GLY A 272 -0.56 -0.55 24.58
N GLU A 273 0.64 -0.46 25.14
CA GLU A 273 0.88 0.40 26.29
C GLU A 273 0.98 1.84 25.81
N GLY A 274 -0.02 2.65 26.11
CA GLY A 274 0.04 4.09 25.83
C GLY A 274 1.11 4.78 26.67
N ALA A 275 1.70 5.86 26.15
CA ALA A 275 2.42 6.80 27.00
C ALA A 275 1.45 7.29 28.10
N LYS A 276 1.77 7.03 29.37
CA LYS A 276 0.99 7.58 30.49
C LYS A 276 1.05 9.11 30.45
N GLY A 277 -0.04 9.77 30.06
CA GLY A 277 -0.23 11.23 30.05
C GLY A 277 -0.44 11.74 28.63
N GLU A 278 -1.56 12.36 28.24
CA GLU A 278 -2.34 13.40 28.91
C GLU A 278 -3.83 13.24 28.54
N GLY A 279 -4.74 13.50 29.49
CA GLY A 279 -6.15 13.74 29.18
C GLY A 279 -6.33 14.96 28.24
N PRO A 280 -7.52 15.18 27.68
CA PRO A 280 -7.71 16.13 26.59
C PRO A 280 -7.39 17.55 27.04
N LYS A 281 -6.23 18.06 26.63
CA LYS A 281 -5.96 19.51 26.63
C LYS A 281 -6.48 20.05 25.31
N ALA A 282 -7.65 20.69 25.39
CA ALA A 282 -8.12 21.57 24.33
C ALA A 282 -7.08 22.68 24.11
N SER A 283 -6.37 22.65 22.98
CA SER A 283 -5.71 23.84 22.43
C SER A 283 -6.09 23.98 20.97
N ALA A 284 -6.85 25.03 20.69
CA ALA A 284 -7.18 25.44 19.34
C ALA A 284 -5.89 25.83 18.59
N ALA A 285 -5.60 25.14 17.47
CA ALA A 285 -4.66 25.62 16.47
C ALA A 285 -5.00 25.01 15.09
N SER A 286 -5.34 25.91 14.17
CA SER A 286 -5.15 25.81 12.72
C SER A 286 -5.51 24.48 12.04
N ALA A 287 -6.77 24.37 11.60
CA ALA A 287 -7.17 23.44 10.56
C ALA A 287 -6.41 23.75 9.26
N SER A 288 -5.29 23.07 9.01
CA SER A 288 -4.91 22.75 7.64
C SER A 288 -5.95 21.78 7.13
N ARG A 289 -6.74 22.19 6.14
CA ARG A 289 -7.63 21.30 5.38
C ARG A 289 -6.77 20.21 4.74
N GLY A 290 -6.54 19.12 5.48
CA GLY A 290 -6.26 17.83 4.87
C GLY A 290 -7.47 17.51 4.02
N VAL A 291 -7.25 17.31 2.73
CA VAL A 291 -8.24 16.69 1.87
C VAL A 291 -8.53 15.34 2.54
N LEU A 292 -9.71 15.19 3.14
CA LEU A 292 -10.30 13.87 3.29
C LEU A 292 -10.46 13.39 1.85
N VAL A 293 -9.46 12.66 1.36
CA VAL A 293 -9.67 11.78 0.24
C VAL A 293 -10.61 10.73 0.81
N SER A 294 -11.85 10.72 0.34
CA SER A 294 -12.69 9.53 0.48
C SER A 294 -11.95 8.41 -0.22
N LEU A 295 -11.18 7.65 0.56
CA LEU A 295 -10.50 6.44 0.11
C LEU A 295 -11.47 5.28 0.34
N CYS A 296 -11.65 4.48 -0.72
CA CYS A 296 -12.40 3.23 -0.85
C CYS A 296 -13.89 3.34 -1.23
N VAL A 297 -14.19 3.03 -2.50
CA VAL A 297 -15.45 2.47 -3.07
C VAL A 297 -15.08 1.44 -4.13
#